data_AF-A0A9D6LKM9-F1
#
_entry.id   AF-A0A9D6LKM9-F1
#
_cell.length_a   1.000
_cell.length_b   1.000
_cell.length_c   1.000
_cell.angle_alpha   90.00
_cell.angle_beta   90.00
_cell.angle_gamma   90.00
#
_symmetry.space_group_name_H-M   'P 1'
#
loop_
_entity.id
_entity.type
_entity.pdbx_description
1 polymer ?
#
loop_
_entity_poly.entity_id
_entity_poly.type
_entity_poly.pdbx_seq_one_letter_code
_entity_poly.pdbx_strand_id
1 'polypeptide(L)'
;MYDQKFWNERYARDEYLYGTNPNSFLVEHAELLTSPVLSLSEGEGRNAVYLALRGLKVHAVDISEVGLAKAQALAKLKGVEIQTEVADLSNYKPKKNYHGSVISISAHLPSAIRNKLYPLIEQCLKLDGILLLEAYSENQLARNTGGPKDADMLMTVDKLKREFPNLEPILMRELEREVREGEGHVGMASVVQFIARKKSM
;
A
#
# COMPACT_ATOMS: atom_id res chain seq x y z
N MET A 1 -17.26 -3.36 -2.42
CA MET A 1 -15.79 -3.52 -2.57
C MET A 1 -15.52 -3.96 -3.99
N TYR A 2 -14.45 -3.47 -4.61
CA TYR A 2 -14.05 -3.88 -5.95
C TYR A 2 -13.47 -5.30 -5.92
N ASP A 3 -13.89 -6.14 -6.85
CA ASP A 3 -13.46 -7.54 -6.95
C ASP A 3 -12.31 -7.71 -7.96
N GLN A 4 -11.87 -8.95 -8.14
CA GLN A 4 -10.80 -9.31 -9.08
C GLN A 4 -11.14 -8.88 -10.52
N LYS A 5 -12.38 -9.12 -10.96
CA LYS A 5 -12.80 -8.81 -12.34
C LYS A 5 -12.70 -7.31 -12.60
N PHE A 6 -13.18 -6.49 -11.67
CA PHE A 6 -13.07 -5.04 -11.76
C PHE A 6 -11.62 -4.57 -11.96
N TRP A 7 -10.68 -5.08 -11.16
CA TRP A 7 -9.28 -4.64 -11.27
C TRP A 7 -8.57 -5.21 -12.49
N ASN A 8 -8.85 -6.46 -12.86
CA ASN A 8 -8.32 -7.05 -14.09
C ASN A 8 -8.72 -6.22 -15.32
N GLU A 9 -10.00 -5.82 -15.43
CA GLU A 9 -10.48 -4.98 -16.54
C GLU A 9 -9.78 -3.62 -16.60
N ARG A 10 -9.49 -3.00 -15.45
CA ARG A 10 -8.79 -1.71 -15.41
C ARG A 10 -7.33 -1.81 -15.85
N TYR A 11 -6.65 -2.89 -15.45
CA TYR A 11 -5.24 -3.12 -15.75
C TYR A 11 -4.98 -3.76 -17.11
N ALA A 12 -6.01 -4.27 -17.80
CA ALA A 12 -5.91 -4.94 -19.10
C ALA A 12 -5.42 -4.05 -20.26
N ARG A 13 -5.33 -2.73 -20.06
CA ARG A 13 -4.71 -1.79 -21.01
C ARG A 13 -3.20 -1.98 -21.09
N ASP A 14 -2.57 -1.54 -22.18
CA ASP A 14 -1.12 -1.66 -22.36
C ASP A 14 -0.34 -0.74 -21.42
N GLU A 15 -0.82 0.50 -21.21
CA GLU A 15 -0.17 1.48 -20.36
C GLU A 15 -0.32 1.17 -18.86
N TYR A 16 0.60 1.67 -18.04
CA TYR A 16 0.47 1.58 -16.58
C TYR A 16 -0.53 2.65 -16.10
N LEU A 17 -1.69 2.20 -15.60
CA LEU A 17 -2.79 3.09 -15.17
C LEU A 17 -2.33 4.11 -14.11
N TYR A 18 -1.47 3.69 -13.19
CA TYR A 18 -0.93 4.52 -12.11
C TYR A 18 0.53 4.95 -12.35
N GLY A 19 1.02 4.77 -13.58
CA GLY A 19 2.41 5.03 -13.96
C GLY A 19 3.42 4.09 -13.29
N THR A 20 4.70 4.28 -13.62
CA THR A 20 5.80 3.44 -13.12
C THR A 20 6.67 4.12 -12.07
N ASN A 21 6.43 5.40 -11.79
CA ASN A 21 7.14 6.12 -10.72
C ASN A 21 6.55 5.75 -9.37
N PRO A 22 7.38 5.46 -8.35
CA PRO A 22 6.89 5.13 -7.02
C PRO A 22 6.21 6.32 -6.37
N ASN A 23 5.38 6.03 -5.36
CA ASN A 23 4.78 7.05 -4.52
C ASN A 23 5.85 7.91 -3.82
N SER A 24 5.72 9.23 -3.82
CA SER A 24 6.78 10.12 -3.30
C SER A 24 6.98 10.02 -1.79
N PHE A 25 5.95 9.68 -1.02
CA PHE A 25 6.07 9.44 0.43
C PHE A 25 6.85 8.15 0.73
N LEU A 26 6.66 7.11 -0.10
CA LEU A 26 7.51 5.93 -0.05
C LEU A 26 8.97 6.27 -0.34
N VAL A 27 9.23 7.10 -1.36
CA VAL A 27 10.59 7.52 -1.72
C VAL A 27 11.26 8.28 -0.58
N GLU A 28 10.55 9.24 0.03
CA GLU A 28 11.03 10.08 1.13
C GLU A 28 11.50 9.25 2.34
N HIS A 29 10.85 8.12 2.61
CA HIS A 29 11.09 7.33 3.83
C HIS A 29 11.60 5.91 3.57
N ALA A 30 12.06 5.62 2.35
CA ALA A 30 12.50 4.28 1.97
C ALA A 30 13.67 3.75 2.83
N GLU A 31 14.48 4.64 3.40
CA GLU A 31 15.60 4.28 4.29
C GLU A 31 15.16 3.63 5.61
N LEU A 32 13.91 3.80 6.02
CA LEU A 32 13.37 3.15 7.22
C LEU A 32 13.01 1.68 6.98
N LEU A 33 12.83 1.28 5.72
CA LEU A 33 12.26 -0.02 5.38
C LEU A 33 13.33 -1.11 5.35
N THR A 34 12.98 -2.27 5.89
CA THR A 34 13.87 -3.43 5.98
C THR A 34 13.22 -4.68 5.41
N SER A 35 14.05 -5.57 4.88
CA SER A 35 13.58 -6.82 4.26
C SER A 35 13.15 -7.88 5.29
N PRO A 36 12.22 -8.77 4.93
CA PRO A 36 11.37 -8.74 3.73
C PRO A 36 10.27 -7.68 3.84
N VAL A 37 9.91 -7.06 2.71
CA VAL A 37 8.82 -6.09 2.62
C VAL A 37 7.56 -6.76 2.07
N LEU A 38 6.44 -6.63 2.77
CA LEU A 38 5.12 -6.97 2.24
C LEU A 38 4.48 -5.72 1.62
N SER A 39 4.08 -5.76 0.35
CA SER A 39 3.31 -4.69 -0.28
C SER A 39 1.87 -5.11 -0.49
N LEU A 40 0.93 -4.39 0.13
CA LEU A 40 -0.50 -4.68 0.08
C LEU A 40 -1.18 -3.88 -1.04
N SER A 41 -2.02 -4.56 -1.83
CA SER A 41 -2.72 -3.98 -2.99
C SER A 41 -1.76 -3.27 -3.94
N GLU A 42 -0.68 -3.96 -4.32
CA GLU A 42 0.41 -3.38 -5.10
C GLU A 42 -0.01 -2.96 -6.53
N GLY A 43 -1.00 -3.61 -7.11
CA GLY A 43 -1.40 -3.43 -8.50
C GLY A 43 -0.26 -3.71 -9.47
N GLU A 44 0.13 -2.68 -10.25
CA GLU A 44 1.06 -2.81 -11.37
C GLU A 44 2.55 -2.68 -10.99
N GLY A 45 2.90 -2.67 -9.70
CA GLY A 45 4.27 -2.93 -9.24
C GLY A 45 5.21 -1.73 -9.07
N ARG A 46 4.75 -0.49 -9.27
CA ARG A 46 5.63 0.70 -9.23
C ARG A 46 6.37 0.86 -7.89
N ASN A 47 5.73 0.50 -6.77
CA ASN A 47 6.32 0.62 -5.43
C ASN A 47 7.20 -0.59 -5.14
N ALA A 48 6.72 -1.80 -5.46
CA ALA A 48 7.44 -3.03 -5.27
C ALA A 48 8.76 -3.05 -6.07
N VAL A 49 8.73 -2.64 -7.33
CA VAL A 49 9.92 -2.58 -8.19
C VAL A 49 10.90 -1.52 -7.69
N TYR A 50 10.43 -0.36 -7.24
CA TYR A 50 11.29 0.65 -6.63
C TYR A 50 12.02 0.11 -5.39
N LEU A 51 11.32 -0.59 -4.50
CA LEU A 51 11.93 -1.18 -3.31
C LEU A 51 12.91 -2.31 -3.66
N ALA A 52 12.60 -3.12 -4.67
CA ALA A 52 13.51 -4.16 -5.16
C ALA A 52 14.79 -3.57 -5.78
N LEU A 53 14.70 -2.45 -6.49
CA LEU A 53 15.87 -1.69 -6.98
C LEU A 53 16.78 -1.18 -5.85
N ARG A 54 16.23 -1.01 -4.65
CA ARG A 54 16.99 -0.66 -3.44
C ARG A 54 17.57 -1.88 -2.71
N GLY A 55 17.50 -3.06 -3.33
CA GLY A 55 18.01 -4.31 -2.76
C GLY A 55 17.09 -4.96 -1.71
N LEU A 56 15.85 -4.48 -1.58
CA LEU A 56 14.89 -5.08 -0.64
C LEU A 56 14.21 -6.31 -1.26
N LYS A 57 13.99 -7.35 -0.47
CA LYS A 57 13.19 -8.52 -0.86
C LYS A 57 11.71 -8.19 -0.71
N VAL A 58 11.01 -8.03 -1.84
CA VAL A 58 9.61 -7.59 -1.85
C VAL A 58 8.68 -8.75 -2.18
N HIS A 59 7.62 -8.86 -1.39
CA HIS A 59 6.46 -9.70 -1.62
C HIS A 59 5.24 -8.81 -1.89
N ALA A 60 4.80 -8.75 -3.13
CA ALA A 60 3.67 -7.95 -3.59
C ALA A 60 2.39 -8.80 -3.63
N VAL A 61 1.34 -8.31 -2.98
CA VAL A 61 0.03 -8.96 -2.93
C VAL A 61 -0.98 -8.05 -3.59
N ASP A 62 -1.76 -8.61 -4.52
CA ASP A 62 -2.89 -7.92 -5.14
C ASP A 62 -3.98 -8.93 -5.51
N ILE A 63 -5.22 -8.46 -5.64
CA ILE A 63 -6.32 -9.30 -6.10
C ILE A 63 -6.26 -9.54 -7.62
N SER A 64 -5.61 -8.64 -8.36
CA SER A 64 -5.52 -8.69 -9.81
C SER A 64 -4.29 -9.45 -10.29
N GLU A 65 -4.53 -10.57 -10.97
CA GLU A 65 -3.48 -11.29 -11.69
C GLU A 65 -2.89 -10.48 -12.84
N VAL A 66 -3.70 -9.64 -13.51
CA VAL A 66 -3.25 -8.78 -14.61
C VAL A 66 -2.33 -7.68 -14.09
N GLY A 67 -2.68 -7.04 -12.97
CA GLY A 67 -1.82 -6.08 -12.29
C GLY A 67 -0.48 -6.70 -11.90
N LEU A 68 -0.50 -7.87 -11.26
CA LEU A 68 0.73 -8.56 -10.84
C LEU A 68 1.57 -9.07 -12.02
N ALA A 69 0.95 -9.46 -13.14
CA ALA A 69 1.68 -9.79 -14.37
C ALA A 69 2.44 -8.55 -14.90
N LYS A 70 1.83 -7.36 -14.88
CA LYS A 70 2.50 -6.10 -15.22
C LYS A 70 3.59 -5.75 -14.21
N ALA A 71 3.37 -5.98 -12.93
CA ALA A 71 4.39 -5.81 -11.90
C ALA A 71 5.63 -6.68 -12.17
N GLN A 72 5.45 -7.95 -12.53
CA GLN A 72 6.54 -8.84 -12.92
C GLN A 72 7.24 -8.37 -14.20
N ALA A 73 6.49 -7.92 -15.20
CA ALA A 73 7.05 -7.37 -16.45
C ALA A 73 7.90 -6.12 -16.17
N LEU A 74 7.43 -5.22 -15.29
CA LEU A 74 8.18 -4.04 -14.86
C LEU A 74 9.44 -4.42 -14.10
N ALA A 75 9.36 -5.40 -13.19
CA ALA A 75 10.52 -5.91 -12.45
C ALA A 75 11.59 -6.47 -13.40
N LYS A 76 11.17 -7.31 -14.37
CA LYS A 76 12.05 -7.86 -15.42
C LYS A 76 12.70 -6.76 -16.26
N LEU A 77 11.93 -5.76 -16.68
CA LEU A 77 12.45 -4.61 -17.44
C LEU A 77 13.50 -3.83 -16.65
N LYS A 78 13.35 -3.74 -15.32
CA LYS A 78 14.28 -3.05 -14.42
C LYS A 78 15.42 -3.93 -13.89
N GLY A 79 15.47 -5.20 -14.28
CA GLY A 79 16.52 -6.13 -13.88
C GLY A 79 16.48 -6.53 -12.40
N VAL A 80 15.29 -6.53 -11.79
CA VAL A 80 15.08 -6.92 -10.39
C VAL A 80 14.02 -8.01 -10.26
N GLU A 81 14.01 -8.69 -9.12
CA GLU A 81 13.03 -9.72 -8.80
C GLU A 81 12.07 -9.25 -7.71
N ILE A 82 10.79 -9.56 -7.88
CA ILE A 82 9.75 -9.42 -6.86
C ILE A 82 8.98 -10.74 -6.76
N GLN A 83 8.55 -11.10 -5.55
CA GLN A 83 7.58 -12.17 -5.38
C GLN A 83 6.18 -11.59 -5.50
N THR A 84 5.29 -12.28 -6.20
CA THR A 84 3.88 -11.85 -6.37
C THR A 84 2.93 -12.94 -5.91
N GLU A 85 1.88 -12.55 -5.19
CA GLU A 85 0.81 -13.45 -4.74
C GLU A 85 -0.55 -12.83 -5.10
N VAL A 86 -1.34 -13.56 -5.91
CA VAL A 86 -2.73 -13.19 -6.19
C VAL A 86 -3.58 -13.58 -4.98
N ALA A 87 -4.04 -12.59 -4.21
CA ALA A 87 -4.88 -12.84 -3.04
C ALA A 87 -5.86 -11.70 -2.76
N ASP A 88 -7.04 -12.06 -2.26
CA ASP A 88 -8.01 -11.11 -1.71
C ASP A 88 -7.65 -10.80 -0.25
N LEU A 89 -7.41 -9.51 0.04
CA LEU A 89 -7.11 -9.02 1.38
C LEU A 89 -8.23 -9.25 2.40
N SER A 90 -9.46 -9.53 1.97
CA SER A 90 -10.57 -9.93 2.84
C SER A 90 -10.31 -11.24 3.60
N ASN A 91 -9.49 -12.13 3.02
CA ASN A 91 -9.15 -13.45 3.54
C ASN A 91 -7.63 -13.67 3.68
N TYR A 92 -6.82 -12.70 3.30
CA TYR A 92 -5.37 -12.80 3.30
C TYR A 92 -4.80 -12.93 4.73
N LYS A 93 -3.80 -13.80 4.89
CA LYS A 93 -3.14 -14.07 6.17
C LYS A 93 -1.62 -14.04 5.97
N PRO A 94 -0.96 -12.89 6.23
CA PRO A 94 0.49 -12.81 6.11
C PRO A 94 1.18 -13.68 7.15
N LYS A 95 2.40 -14.13 6.83
CA LYS A 95 3.21 -14.95 7.73
C LYS A 95 3.57 -14.17 8.99
N LYS A 96 3.22 -14.74 10.16
CA LYS A 96 3.52 -14.12 11.47
C LYS A 96 5.02 -13.94 11.68
N ASN A 97 5.41 -12.81 12.30
CA ASN A 97 6.78 -12.48 12.70
C ASN A 97 7.85 -12.68 11.60
N TYR A 98 7.55 -12.24 10.38
CA TYR A 98 8.37 -12.51 9.20
C TYR A 98 8.86 -11.24 8.50
N HIS A 99 8.01 -10.23 8.38
CA HIS A 99 8.29 -9.04 7.59
C HIS A 99 9.06 -7.99 8.38
N GLY A 100 10.14 -7.48 7.80
CA GLY A 100 10.84 -6.29 8.34
C GLY A 100 10.03 -5.02 8.07
N SER A 101 9.22 -5.01 7.02
CA SER A 101 8.30 -3.90 6.77
C SER A 101 7.04 -4.33 6.03
N VAL A 102 5.97 -3.55 6.21
CA VAL A 102 4.74 -3.60 5.40
C VAL A 102 4.50 -2.22 4.80
N ILE A 103 4.20 -2.16 3.51
CA ILE A 103 3.72 -0.95 2.86
C ILE A 103 2.25 -1.11 2.44
N SER A 104 1.46 -0.07 2.62
CA SER A 104 0.03 0.00 2.27
C SER A 104 -0.28 1.36 1.67
N ILE A 105 -0.18 1.49 0.35
CA ILE A 105 -0.29 2.77 -0.35
C ILE A 105 -1.51 2.73 -1.26
N SER A 106 -2.49 3.60 -1.01
CA SER A 106 -3.78 3.63 -1.72
C SER A 106 -4.58 2.32 -1.65
N ALA A 107 -4.30 1.46 -0.67
CA ALA A 107 -5.05 0.24 -0.38
C ALA A 107 -6.35 0.56 0.37
N HIS A 108 -7.35 1.06 -0.35
CA HIS A 108 -8.65 1.47 0.21
C HIS A 108 -9.55 0.27 0.49
N LEU A 109 -9.72 -0.04 1.77
CA LEU A 109 -10.49 -1.20 2.24
C LEU A 109 -11.63 -0.74 3.17
N PRO A 110 -12.83 -1.34 3.11
CA PRO A 110 -13.88 -1.14 4.12
C PRO A 110 -13.43 -1.55 5.53
N SER A 111 -14.01 -0.95 6.57
CA SER A 111 -13.65 -1.22 7.97
C SER A 111 -13.86 -2.68 8.35
N ALA A 112 -14.90 -3.32 7.81
CA ALA A 112 -15.16 -4.75 8.01
C ALA A 112 -13.97 -5.65 7.62
N ILE A 113 -13.13 -5.22 6.69
CA ILE A 113 -11.91 -5.92 6.27
C ILE A 113 -10.71 -5.46 7.10
N ARG A 114 -10.54 -4.14 7.28
CA ARG A 114 -9.43 -3.59 8.09
C ARG A 114 -9.40 -4.16 9.50
N ASN A 115 -10.57 -4.27 10.13
CA ASN A 115 -10.74 -4.85 11.48
C ASN A 115 -10.22 -6.29 11.60
N LYS A 116 -10.13 -7.03 10.48
CA LYS A 116 -9.55 -8.37 10.44
C LYS A 116 -8.08 -8.34 10.02
N LEU A 117 -7.75 -7.55 9.00
CA LEU A 117 -6.42 -7.52 8.39
C LEU A 117 -5.39 -6.83 9.28
N TYR A 118 -5.69 -5.68 9.88
CA TYR A 118 -4.71 -4.86 10.58
C TYR A 118 -4.09 -5.55 11.80
N PRO A 119 -4.85 -6.29 12.64
CA PRO A 119 -4.23 -7.13 13.67
C PRO A 119 -3.27 -8.20 13.12
N LEU A 120 -3.50 -8.70 11.91
CA LEU A 120 -2.60 -9.64 11.24
C LEU A 120 -1.35 -8.94 10.72
N ILE A 121 -1.47 -7.69 10.24
CA ILE A 121 -0.31 -6.86 9.85
C ILE A 121 0.60 -6.61 11.06
N GLU A 122 0.05 -6.22 12.21
CA GLU A 122 0.85 -6.08 13.44
C GLU A 122 1.55 -7.39 13.82
N GLN A 123 0.87 -8.53 13.68
CA GLN A 123 1.45 -9.85 13.99
C GLN A 123 2.50 -10.29 12.97
N CYS A 124 2.40 -9.87 11.70
CA CYS A 124 3.33 -10.27 10.65
C CYS A 124 4.66 -9.52 10.69
N LEU A 125 4.66 -8.31 11.23
CA LEU A 125 5.86 -7.53 11.46
C LEU A 125 6.78 -8.21 12.48
N LYS A 126 8.07 -8.21 12.20
CA LYS A 126 9.13 -8.50 13.17
C LYS A 126 9.20 -7.41 14.24
N LEU A 127 9.89 -7.71 15.34
CA LEU A 127 10.32 -6.66 16.26
C LEU A 127 11.09 -5.57 15.51
N ASP A 128 10.82 -4.32 15.85
CA ASP A 128 11.31 -3.11 15.16
C ASP A 128 10.87 -2.97 13.70
N GLY A 129 9.96 -3.85 13.24
CA GLY A 129 9.41 -3.79 11.90
C GLY A 129 8.55 -2.53 11.67
N ILE A 130 8.55 -2.05 10.43
CA ILE A 130 7.92 -0.78 10.04
C ILE A 130 6.65 -1.00 9.23
N LEU A 131 5.56 -0.34 9.61
CA LEU A 131 4.42 -0.08 8.73
C LEU A 131 4.57 1.31 8.11
N LEU A 132 4.50 1.41 6.78
CA LEU A 132 4.36 2.66 6.05
C LEU A 132 3.02 2.63 5.29
N LEU A 133 2.14 3.56 5.62
CA LEU A 133 0.79 3.64 5.06
C LEU A 133 0.51 5.05 4.56
N GLU A 134 0.00 5.14 3.34
CA GLU A 134 -0.60 6.37 2.81
C GLU A 134 -1.97 6.05 2.20
N ALA A 135 -2.98 6.80 2.62
CA ALA A 135 -4.34 6.68 2.10
C ALA A 135 -4.96 8.07 1.97
N TYR A 136 -5.94 8.23 1.08
CA TYR A 136 -6.80 9.41 1.08
C TYR A 136 -7.50 9.62 2.42
N SER A 137 -7.56 10.88 2.85
CA SER A 137 -8.31 11.26 4.05
C SER A 137 -9.79 11.44 3.76
N GLU A 138 -10.62 11.57 4.78
CA GLU A 138 -12.05 11.88 4.61
C GLU A 138 -12.28 13.23 3.90
N ASN A 139 -11.35 14.18 4.02
CA ASN A 139 -11.40 15.46 3.30
C ASN A 139 -11.21 15.30 1.77
N GLN A 140 -10.84 14.11 1.29
CA GLN A 140 -10.81 13.79 -0.14
C GLN A 140 -12.22 13.63 -0.74
N LEU A 141 -13.27 13.36 0.05
CA LEU A 141 -14.63 13.12 -0.47
C LEU A 141 -15.16 14.25 -1.35
N ALA A 142 -14.86 15.49 -0.96
CA ALA A 142 -15.25 16.70 -1.68
C ALA A 142 -14.45 16.94 -2.96
N ARG A 143 -13.43 16.12 -3.25
CA ARG A 143 -12.51 16.26 -4.38
C ARG A 143 -12.77 15.22 -5.46
N ASN A 144 -12.34 15.55 -6.69
CA ASN A 144 -12.44 14.69 -7.88
C ASN A 144 -11.07 14.31 -8.46
N THR A 145 -10.04 14.27 -7.61
CA THR A 145 -8.64 13.98 -7.98
C THR A 145 -8.22 12.53 -7.72
N GLY A 146 -9.19 11.65 -7.44
CA GLY A 146 -8.98 10.23 -7.14
C GLY A 146 -9.61 9.80 -5.82
N GLY A 147 -9.56 8.49 -5.56
CA GLY A 147 -10.01 7.87 -4.30
C GLY A 147 -11.46 7.36 -4.30
N PRO A 148 -11.81 6.52 -3.31
CA PRO A 148 -13.17 6.02 -3.14
C PRO A 148 -14.14 7.15 -2.76
N LYS A 149 -15.42 6.96 -3.09
CA LYS A 149 -16.52 7.86 -2.68
C LYS A 149 -17.24 7.41 -1.40
N ASP A 150 -16.78 6.31 -0.81
CA ASP A 150 -17.27 5.79 0.47
C ASP A 150 -16.34 6.23 1.60
N ALA A 151 -16.89 6.95 2.58
CA ALA A 151 -16.16 7.43 3.76
C ALA A 151 -15.59 6.28 4.60
N ASP A 152 -16.21 5.09 4.57
CA ASP A 152 -15.70 3.92 5.29
C ASP A 152 -14.35 3.45 4.72
N MET A 153 -14.05 3.75 3.45
CA MET A 153 -12.79 3.40 2.79
C MET A 153 -11.70 4.50 2.90
N LEU A 154 -12.01 5.60 3.60
CA LEU A 154 -11.11 6.73 3.82
C LEU A 154 -10.62 6.77 5.26
N MET A 155 -9.44 7.37 5.45
CA MET A 155 -8.74 7.34 6.72
C MET A 155 -8.72 8.70 7.41
N THR A 156 -8.54 8.64 8.73
CA THR A 156 -8.11 9.78 9.53
C THR A 156 -6.94 9.33 10.39
N VAL A 157 -6.17 10.30 10.87
CA VAL A 157 -5.11 10.07 11.88
C VAL A 157 -5.66 9.26 13.07
N ASP A 158 -6.84 9.62 13.57
CA ASP A 158 -7.45 8.93 14.71
C ASP A 158 -7.91 7.51 14.40
N LYS A 159 -8.39 7.23 13.18
CA LYS A 159 -8.70 5.86 12.74
C LYS A 159 -7.43 5.00 12.78
N LEU A 160 -6.34 5.47 12.16
CA LEU A 160 -5.08 4.71 12.13
C LEU A 160 -4.53 4.44 13.53
N LYS A 161 -4.58 5.44 14.43
CA LYS A 161 -4.14 5.27 15.81
C LYS A 161 -4.96 4.22 16.57
N ARG A 162 -6.28 4.16 16.35
CA ARG A 162 -7.15 3.16 16.98
C ARG A 162 -7.01 1.77 16.37
N GLU A 163 -6.83 1.70 15.05
CA GLU A 163 -6.79 0.44 14.31
C GLU A 163 -5.40 -0.23 14.35
N PHE A 164 -4.34 0.49 14.74
CA PHE A 164 -2.99 -0.03 15.01
C PHE A 164 -2.49 0.28 16.45
N PRO A 165 -3.17 -0.25 17.48
CA PRO A 165 -2.87 0.11 18.88
C PRO A 165 -1.51 -0.41 19.36
N ASN A 166 -0.91 -1.40 18.69
CA ASN A 166 0.35 -2.03 19.11
C ASN A 166 1.57 -1.52 18.33
N LEU A 167 1.39 -0.51 17.47
CA LEU A 167 2.48 0.13 16.75
C LEU A 167 2.74 1.54 17.32
N GLU A 168 4.01 1.85 17.55
CA GLU A 168 4.42 3.19 17.97
C GLU A 168 4.55 4.12 16.75
N PRO A 169 3.80 5.23 16.69
CA PRO A 169 3.92 6.18 15.59
C PRO A 169 5.30 6.84 15.55
N ILE A 170 5.93 6.82 14.38
CA ILE A 170 7.12 7.62 14.02
C ILE A 170 6.68 8.91 13.33
N LEU A 171 5.71 8.79 12.41
CA LEU A 171 5.11 9.90 11.68
C LEU A 171 3.62 9.66 11.55
N MET A 172 2.82 10.69 11.78
CA MET A 172 1.38 10.64 11.64
C MET A 172 0.89 12.05 11.32
N ARG A 173 0.38 12.26 10.10
CA ARG A 173 -0.11 13.56 9.67
C ARG A 173 -1.21 13.42 8.63
N GLU A 174 -2.09 14.40 8.61
CA GLU A 174 -2.97 14.67 7.47
C GLU A 174 -2.46 15.93 6.77
N LEU A 175 -2.38 15.89 5.44
CA LEU A 175 -1.90 17.01 4.63
C LEU A 175 -2.53 17.01 3.25
N GLU A 176 -2.44 18.16 2.59
CA GLU A 176 -2.67 18.25 1.16
C GLU A 176 -1.35 18.12 0.42
N ARG A 177 -1.33 17.34 -0.66
CA ARG A 177 -0.19 17.25 -1.57
C ARG A 177 -0.63 17.05 -2.99
N GLU A 178 0.22 17.49 -3.91
CA GLU A 178 0.06 17.15 -5.31
C GLU A 178 0.37 15.67 -5.52
N VAL A 179 -0.59 14.93 -6.09
CA VAL A 179 -0.43 13.54 -6.49
C VAL A 179 -0.34 13.49 -8.01
N ARG A 180 0.72 12.86 -8.52
CA ARG A 180 0.97 12.67 -9.96
C ARG A 180 1.33 11.21 -10.21
N GLU A 181 0.30 10.39 -10.37
CA GLU A 181 0.38 8.94 -10.28
C GLU A 181 -0.47 8.30 -11.38
N GLY A 182 -0.02 8.47 -12.63
CA GLY A 182 -0.75 8.04 -13.82
C GLY A 182 -2.10 8.75 -13.99
N GLU A 183 -2.98 8.20 -14.82
CA GLU A 183 -4.33 8.77 -15.05
C GLU A 183 -5.25 8.61 -13.85
N GLY A 184 -4.99 7.61 -13.01
CA GLY A 184 -5.86 7.27 -11.88
C GLY A 184 -5.81 8.26 -10.72
N HIS A 185 -4.68 8.97 -10.53
CA HIS A 185 -4.45 9.88 -9.40
C HIS A 185 -3.69 11.13 -9.90
N VAL A 186 -4.41 12.21 -10.20
CA VAL A 186 -3.84 13.47 -10.65
C VAL A 186 -4.48 14.65 -9.93
N GLY A 187 -3.64 15.50 -9.35
CA GLY A 187 -4.02 16.80 -8.79
C GLY A 187 -3.83 16.89 -7.28
N MET A 188 -4.33 17.99 -6.71
CA MET A 188 -4.26 18.22 -5.27
C MET A 188 -5.17 17.24 -4.53
N ALA A 189 -4.62 16.46 -3.61
CA ALA A 189 -5.36 15.50 -2.82
C ALA A 189 -5.11 15.68 -1.33
N SER A 190 -6.10 15.30 -0.52
CA SER A 190 -5.97 15.22 0.93
C SER A 190 -5.66 13.78 1.33
N VAL A 191 -4.55 13.58 2.03
CA VAL A 191 -4.04 12.26 2.39
C VAL A 191 -3.68 12.20 3.88
N VAL A 192 -3.74 11.00 4.43
CA VAL A 192 -3.16 10.66 5.72
C VAL A 192 -1.92 9.80 5.47
N GLN A 193 -0.81 10.22 6.07
CA GLN A 193 0.47 9.54 6.05
C GLN A 193 0.79 9.02 7.45
N PHE A 194 1.18 7.75 7.52
CA PHE A 194 1.43 7.07 8.77
C PHE A 194 2.64 6.14 8.64
N ILE A 195 3.63 6.34 9.51
CA ILE A 195 4.76 5.44 9.70
C ILE A 195 4.76 5.04 11.16
N ALA A 196 4.79 3.74 11.43
CA ALA A 196 4.83 3.22 12.79
C ALA A 196 5.71 2.00 12.91
N ARG A 197 6.26 1.79 14.11
CA ARG A 197 7.17 0.70 14.44
C ARG A 197 6.53 -0.28 15.41
N LYS A 198 6.71 -1.57 15.19
CA LYS A 198 6.38 -2.59 16.17
C LYS A 198 7.43 -2.60 17.27
N LYS A 199 7.07 -2.18 18.48
CA LYS A 199 7.92 -2.33 19.66
C LYS A 199 7.69 -3.67 20.36
N SER A 200 8.65 -4.06 21.19
CA SER A 200 8.42 -5.15 22.14
C SER A 200 7.38 -4.65 23.13
N MET A 201 6.33 -5.45 23.33
CA MET A 201 5.46 -5.31 24.49
C MET A 201 6.24 -5.67 25.76
#